data_AF-A0A8J1UID2-F1
#
_entry.id   AF-A0A8J1UID2-F1
#
_cell.length_a   1.000
_cell.length_b   1.000
_cell.length_c   1.000
_cell.angle_alpha   90.00
_cell.angle_beta   90.00
_cell.angle_gamma   90.00
#
_symmetry.space_group_name_H-M   'P 1'
#
loop_
_entity.id
_entity.type
_entity.pdbx_description
1 polymer ?
#
loop_
_entity_poly.entity_id
_entity_poly.type
_entity_poly.pdbx_seq_one_letter_code
_entity_poly.pdbx_strand_id
1 'polypeptide(L)'
;METVILHQFQRGPNIPNLSPFCLKLETYLRVANIPYQSKFGIKMSSKGKCPWIEHRGTSIADSQFCIEYLNKEYNVNLNAHLNDEQRAISRSFKSLLEDSLVWTMIHRWLWNEEMRTLLKIPRVLWWVVKRSVRKASWAHGMGRHSPDEIAEIARKNMDAISNLLGSKKYMFGDEVSELDCIAFGVLGQALWQMQGCPHERFITQDFRNLTDYLNRMKTTYWGDWDDCLHKGDKHSFT
;
A
#
# COMPACT_ATOMS: atom_id res chain seq x y z
N MET A 1 -7.55 12.39 24.34
CA MET A 1 -8.15 11.45 23.37
C MET A 1 -7.40 10.14 23.49
N GLU A 2 -8.09 9.01 23.54
CA GLU A 2 -7.40 7.71 23.53
C GLU A 2 -6.67 7.51 22.21
N THR A 3 -5.42 7.02 22.28
CA THR A 3 -4.55 6.86 21.12
C THR A 3 -4.94 5.62 20.31
N VAL A 4 -4.98 5.74 18.98
CA VAL A 4 -5.19 4.60 18.08
C VAL A 4 -3.96 3.70 18.11
N ILE A 5 -4.13 2.41 18.38
CA ILE A 5 -3.05 1.42 18.25
C ILE A 5 -3.13 0.79 16.87
N LEU A 6 -2.18 1.12 15.99
CA LEU A 6 -2.07 0.56 14.64
C LEU A 6 -1.24 -0.73 14.67
N HIS A 7 -1.89 -1.85 14.40
CA HIS A 7 -1.21 -3.13 14.22
C HIS A 7 -0.76 -3.29 12.77
N GLN A 8 0.54 -3.40 12.56
CA GLN A 8 1.14 -3.51 11.23
C GLN A 8 2.42 -4.35 11.21
N PHE A 9 2.88 -4.73 10.02
CA PHE A 9 4.15 -5.45 9.87
C PHE A 9 5.36 -4.58 10.22
N GLN A 10 6.49 -5.23 10.49
CA GLN A 10 7.77 -4.58 10.72
C GLN A 10 8.15 -3.61 9.60
N ARG A 11 8.93 -2.58 9.94
CA ARG A 11 9.48 -1.61 8.99
C ARG A 11 10.24 -2.31 7.85
N GLY A 12 10.12 -1.80 6.64
CA GLY A 12 10.86 -2.29 5.48
C GLY A 12 12.23 -1.63 5.33
N PRO A 13 13.12 -2.17 4.48
CA PRO A 13 14.46 -1.62 4.26
C PRO A 13 14.44 -0.28 3.50
N ASN A 14 13.55 -0.15 2.51
CA ASN A 14 13.52 0.97 1.57
C ASN A 14 12.19 1.78 1.64
N ILE A 15 11.21 1.23 2.37
CA ILE A 15 9.87 1.79 2.52
C ILE A 15 9.34 1.46 3.92
N PRO A 16 8.54 2.34 4.57
CA PRO A 16 8.07 2.12 5.93
C PRO A 16 7.29 0.83 6.16
N ASN A 17 6.65 0.28 5.13
CA ASN A 17 6.01 -1.03 5.22
C ASN A 17 5.97 -1.72 3.85
N LEU A 18 6.26 -3.03 3.83
CA LEU A 18 6.20 -3.87 2.63
C LEU A 18 4.76 -4.28 2.24
N SER A 19 3.78 -4.01 3.11
CA SER A 19 2.36 -4.11 2.78
C SER A 19 1.82 -2.76 2.31
N PRO A 20 1.24 -2.68 1.10
CA PRO A 20 0.64 -1.43 0.61
C PRO A 20 -0.52 -0.97 1.50
N PHE A 21 -1.25 -1.91 2.10
CA PHE A 21 -2.38 -1.59 3.00
C PHE A 21 -1.91 -1.02 4.34
N CYS A 22 -0.77 -1.48 4.87
CA CYS A 22 -0.17 -0.90 6.08
C CYS A 22 0.28 0.53 5.82
N LEU A 23 0.99 0.74 4.69
CA LEU A 23 1.46 2.06 4.29
C LEU A 23 0.28 3.03 4.02
N LYS A 24 -0.78 2.55 3.36
CA LYS A 24 -2.03 3.31 3.13
C LYS A 24 -2.61 3.80 4.46
N LEU A 25 -2.84 2.90 5.41
CA LEU A 25 -3.52 3.25 6.66
C LEU A 25 -2.67 4.20 7.51
N GLU A 26 -1.36 3.98 7.58
CA GLU A 26 -0.46 4.88 8.31
C GLU A 26 -0.37 6.26 7.64
N THR A 27 -0.33 6.31 6.30
CA THR A 27 -0.37 7.58 5.57
C THR A 27 -1.68 8.31 5.83
N TYR A 28 -2.82 7.61 5.87
CA TYR A 28 -4.11 8.20 6.20
C TYR A 28 -4.10 8.85 7.58
N LEU A 29 -3.63 8.14 8.60
CA LEU A 29 -3.52 8.67 9.98
C LEU A 29 -2.68 9.94 10.03
N ARG A 30 -1.56 9.98 9.31
CA ARG A 30 -0.67 11.14 9.20
C ARG A 30 -1.35 12.32 8.51
N VAL A 31 -1.96 12.09 7.34
CA VAL A 31 -2.66 13.13 6.58
C VAL A 31 -3.83 13.71 7.38
N ALA A 32 -4.58 12.86 8.07
CA ALA A 32 -5.70 13.25 8.92
C ALA A 32 -5.28 13.84 10.29
N ASN A 33 -3.98 13.90 10.59
CA ASN A 33 -3.44 14.31 11.89
C ASN A 33 -4.04 13.54 13.08
N ILE A 34 -4.33 12.25 12.90
CA ILE A 34 -4.88 11.38 13.95
C ILE A 34 -3.71 10.77 14.75
N PRO A 35 -3.60 11.01 16.06
CA PRO A 35 -2.55 10.43 16.88
C PRO A 35 -2.65 8.91 16.95
N TYR A 36 -1.53 8.23 16.69
CA TYR A 36 -1.46 6.77 16.71
C TYR A 36 -0.13 6.26 17.28
N GLN A 37 -0.14 5.00 17.72
CA GLN A 37 1.05 4.24 18.05
C GLN A 37 1.11 2.98 17.19
N SER A 38 2.28 2.69 16.63
CA SER A 38 2.46 1.46 15.86
C SER A 38 2.85 0.30 16.76
N LYS A 39 2.10 -0.79 16.67
CA LYS A 39 2.43 -2.08 17.27
C LYS A 39 2.83 -3.05 16.17
N PHE A 40 4.14 -3.24 16.04
CA PHE A 40 4.71 -4.10 15.00
C PHE A 40 4.60 -5.58 15.36
N GLY A 41 4.29 -6.41 14.36
CA GLY A 41 4.32 -7.87 14.50
C GLY A 41 3.58 -8.58 13.38
N ILE A 42 3.50 -9.91 13.50
CA ILE A 42 2.82 -10.79 12.53
C ILE A 42 1.36 -11.11 12.92
N LYS A 43 0.85 -10.50 13.99
CA LYS A 43 -0.52 -10.73 14.48
C LYS A 43 -1.53 -10.22 13.46
N MET A 44 -2.28 -11.16 12.88
CA MET A 44 -3.37 -10.86 11.97
C MET A 44 -4.64 -10.46 12.74
N SER A 45 -5.50 -9.68 12.08
CA SER A 45 -6.85 -9.40 12.57
C SER A 45 -7.75 -10.64 12.57
N SER A 46 -8.97 -10.49 13.09
CA SER A 46 -10.04 -11.50 13.01
C SER A 46 -10.37 -11.95 11.57
N LYS A 47 -9.99 -11.16 10.56
CA LYS A 47 -10.15 -11.49 9.13
C LYS A 47 -8.91 -12.12 8.49
N GLY A 48 -7.87 -12.42 9.26
CA GLY A 48 -6.61 -12.94 8.72
C GLY A 48 -5.83 -11.93 7.87
N LYS A 49 -6.06 -10.63 8.09
CA LYS A 49 -5.44 -9.52 7.34
C LYS A 49 -4.72 -8.54 8.26
N CYS A 50 -3.77 -7.81 7.69
CA CYS A 50 -3.00 -6.73 8.31
C CYS A 50 -2.90 -5.58 7.28
N PRO A 51 -3.09 -4.31 7.67
CA PRO A 51 -3.17 -3.78 9.03
C PRO A 51 -4.56 -3.90 9.66
N TRP A 52 -4.64 -3.55 10.94
CA TRP A 52 -5.88 -3.37 11.72
C TRP A 52 -5.60 -2.44 12.90
N ILE A 53 -6.64 -1.95 13.59
CA ILE A 53 -6.48 -1.04 14.73
C ILE A 53 -7.17 -1.54 16.00
N GLU A 54 -6.65 -1.12 17.15
CA GLU A 54 -7.36 -1.09 18.44
C GLU A 54 -7.63 0.37 18.82
N HIS A 55 -8.87 0.69 19.17
CA HIS A 55 -9.26 2.02 19.66
C HIS A 55 -10.45 1.87 20.60
N ARG A 56 -10.37 2.44 21.81
CA ARG A 56 -11.45 2.40 22.82
C ARG A 56 -11.96 0.99 23.11
N GLY A 57 -11.02 0.04 23.28
CA GLY A 57 -11.33 -1.36 23.53
C GLY A 57 -11.94 -2.12 22.34
N THR A 58 -12.11 -1.48 21.18
CA THR A 58 -12.66 -2.10 19.97
C THR A 58 -11.55 -2.43 18.99
N SER A 59 -11.60 -3.64 18.42
CA SER A 59 -10.71 -4.06 17.34
C SER A 59 -11.39 -3.93 15.99
N ILE A 60 -10.80 -3.16 15.07
CA ILE A 60 -11.33 -2.93 13.72
C ILE A 60 -10.35 -3.54 12.72
N ALA A 61 -10.82 -4.56 12.00
CA ALA A 61 -10.08 -5.24 10.94
C ALA A 61 -10.32 -4.59 9.59
N ASP A 62 -9.35 -4.73 8.67
CA ASP A 62 -9.33 -4.17 7.31
C ASP A 62 -9.01 -2.67 7.26
N SER A 63 -8.02 -2.29 6.43
CA SER A 63 -7.55 -0.91 6.34
C SER A 63 -8.64 0.09 5.94
N GLN A 64 -9.61 -0.29 5.10
CA GLN A 64 -10.69 0.60 4.72
C GLN A 64 -11.67 0.81 5.87
N PHE A 65 -12.10 -0.28 6.51
CA PHE A 65 -13.02 -0.15 7.64
C PHE A 65 -12.38 0.57 8.82
N CYS A 66 -11.06 0.47 8.99
CA CYS A 66 -10.31 1.32 9.92
C CYS A 66 -10.49 2.81 9.60
N ILE A 67 -10.27 3.21 8.34
CA ILE A 67 -10.44 4.61 7.90
C ILE A 67 -11.88 5.09 8.14
N GLU A 68 -12.88 4.31 7.71
CA GLU A 68 -14.29 4.67 7.86
C GLU A 68 -14.72 4.81 9.32
N TYR A 69 -14.21 3.95 10.20
CA TYR A 69 -14.41 4.05 11.64
C TYR A 69 -13.77 5.33 12.19
N LEU A 70 -12.50 5.60 11.86
CA LEU A 70 -11.78 6.77 12.32
C LEU A 70 -12.40 8.09 11.84
N ASN A 71 -12.96 8.11 10.62
CA ASN A 71 -13.67 9.28 10.10
C ASN A 71 -14.86 9.66 10.97
N LYS A 72 -15.60 8.66 11.45
CA LYS A 72 -16.73 8.87 12.37
C LYS A 72 -16.25 9.31 13.74
N GLU A 73 -15.22 8.66 14.28
CA GLU A 73 -14.73 8.94 15.64
C GLU A 73 -14.04 10.30 15.78
N TYR A 74 -13.32 10.75 14.75
CA TYR A 74 -12.55 12.00 14.75
C TYR A 74 -13.21 13.13 13.95
N ASN A 75 -14.39 12.88 13.35
CA ASN A 75 -15.09 13.81 12.46
C ASN A 75 -14.18 14.35 11.33
N VAL A 76 -13.43 13.46 10.70
CA VAL A 76 -12.51 13.77 9.58
C VAL A 76 -13.07 13.19 8.29
N ASN A 77 -12.96 13.94 7.21
CA ASN A 77 -13.30 13.49 5.87
C ASN A 77 -12.35 14.09 4.82
N LEU A 78 -11.32 13.34 4.42
CA LEU A 78 -10.39 13.77 3.37
C LEU A 78 -11.06 13.94 1.99
N ASN A 79 -12.25 13.39 1.80
CA ASN A 79 -13.00 13.48 0.54
C ASN A 79 -14.07 14.59 0.56
N ALA A 80 -14.06 15.47 1.58
CA ALA A 80 -15.07 16.52 1.73
C ALA A 80 -15.12 17.50 0.55
N HIS A 81 -13.96 17.82 -0.04
CA HIS A 81 -13.82 18.71 -1.19
C HIS A 81 -14.20 18.05 -2.53
N LEU A 82 -14.44 16.74 -2.57
CA LEU A 82 -14.78 16.03 -3.80
C LEU A 82 -16.27 16.18 -4.12
N ASN A 83 -16.59 16.40 -5.40
CA ASN A 83 -17.96 16.29 -5.91
C ASN A 83 -18.35 14.81 -6.15
N ASP A 84 -19.61 14.55 -6.49
CA ASP A 84 -20.12 13.18 -6.64
C ASP A 84 -19.46 12.39 -7.78
N GLU A 85 -19.11 13.07 -8.88
CA GLU A 85 -18.38 12.47 -9.99
C GLU A 85 -16.96 12.05 -9.54
N GLN A 86 -16.24 12.94 -8.86
CA GLN A 86 -14.91 12.65 -8.33
C GLN A 86 -14.94 11.53 -7.29
N ARG A 87 -16.00 11.44 -6.47
CA ARG A 87 -16.20 10.30 -5.54
C ARG A 87 -16.39 8.98 -6.29
N ALA A 88 -17.16 8.99 -7.38
CA ALA A 88 -17.33 7.81 -8.23
C ALA A 88 -16.02 7.39 -8.92
N ILE A 89 -15.27 8.35 -9.46
CA ILE A 89 -13.93 8.12 -10.02
C ILE A 89 -13.00 7.54 -8.94
N SER A 90 -13.00 8.14 -7.74
CA SER A 90 -12.18 7.68 -6.60
C SER A 90 -12.46 6.23 -6.26
N ARG A 91 -13.75 5.86 -6.22
CA ARG A 91 -14.17 4.46 -5.98
C ARG A 91 -13.62 3.50 -7.05
N SER A 92 -13.68 3.88 -8.32
CA SER A 92 -13.18 3.07 -9.44
C SER A 92 -11.66 2.91 -9.37
N PHE A 93 -10.93 4.01 -9.15
CA PHE A 93 -9.46 4.00 -9.06
C PHE A 93 -8.95 3.27 -7.83
N LYS A 94 -9.69 3.31 -6.72
CA LYS A 94 -9.40 2.45 -5.57
C LYS A 94 -9.42 0.97 -5.96
N SER A 95 -10.42 0.52 -6.72
CA SER A 95 -10.48 -0.87 -7.19
C SER A 95 -9.31 -1.19 -8.13
N LEU A 96 -8.95 -0.26 -9.02
CA LEU A 96 -7.80 -0.42 -9.90
C LEU A 96 -6.48 -0.55 -9.11
N LEU A 97 -6.27 0.29 -8.09
CA LEU A 97 -5.09 0.28 -7.23
C LEU A 97 -5.01 -0.96 -6.34
N GLU A 98 -6.05 -1.20 -5.54
CA GLU A 98 -6.02 -2.20 -4.46
C GLU A 98 -6.31 -3.63 -4.91
N ASP A 99 -7.01 -3.80 -6.05
CA ASP A 99 -7.27 -5.11 -6.62
C ASP A 99 -6.35 -5.34 -7.83
N SER A 100 -6.65 -4.75 -8.99
CA SER A 100 -5.94 -5.05 -10.23
C SER A 100 -4.42 -4.87 -10.10
N LEU A 101 -3.95 -3.68 -9.72
CA LEU A 101 -2.53 -3.37 -9.66
C LEU A 101 -1.80 -4.15 -8.56
N VAL A 102 -2.34 -4.24 -7.34
CA VAL A 102 -1.73 -5.05 -6.26
C VAL A 102 -1.57 -6.52 -6.68
N TRP A 103 -2.53 -7.12 -7.37
CA TRP A 103 -2.39 -8.51 -7.82
C TRP A 103 -1.30 -8.70 -8.87
N THR A 104 -1.08 -7.73 -9.76
CA THR A 104 0.10 -7.76 -10.66
C THR A 104 1.42 -7.72 -9.87
N MET A 105 1.47 -7.01 -8.74
CA MET A 105 2.65 -6.94 -7.88
C MET A 105 2.83 -8.22 -7.06
N ILE A 106 1.74 -8.86 -6.61
CA ILE A 106 1.79 -10.13 -5.85
C ILE A 106 2.40 -11.25 -6.69
N HIS A 107 2.26 -11.21 -8.02
CA HIS A 107 2.89 -12.19 -8.91
C HIS A 107 4.41 -12.33 -8.68
N ARG A 108 5.10 -11.25 -8.25
CA ARG A 108 6.55 -11.27 -7.94
C ARG A 108 6.95 -12.33 -6.91
N TRP A 109 6.06 -12.68 -5.99
CA TRP A 109 6.32 -13.70 -4.97
C TRP A 109 6.52 -15.10 -5.56
N LEU A 110 6.14 -15.32 -6.84
CA LEU A 110 6.31 -16.60 -7.52
C LEU A 110 7.70 -16.80 -8.13
N TRP A 111 8.46 -15.73 -8.35
CA TRP A 111 9.74 -15.80 -9.06
C TRP A 111 10.89 -14.99 -8.42
N ASN A 112 10.60 -13.95 -7.63
CA ASN A 112 11.62 -13.16 -6.96
C ASN A 112 12.07 -13.83 -5.64
N GLU A 113 13.21 -14.54 -5.68
CA GLU A 113 13.80 -15.20 -4.51
C GLU A 113 14.45 -14.23 -3.51
N GLU A 114 14.73 -12.98 -3.88
CA GLU A 114 15.26 -11.96 -2.97
C GLU A 114 14.23 -11.58 -1.89
N MET A 115 12.94 -11.71 -2.19
CA MET A 115 11.87 -11.54 -1.20
C MET A 115 12.03 -12.52 -0.03
N ARG A 116 12.47 -13.75 -0.30
CA ARG A 116 12.70 -14.77 0.73
C ARG A 116 13.84 -14.38 1.65
N THR A 117 14.95 -13.90 1.08
CA THR A 117 16.13 -13.48 1.86
C THR A 117 15.83 -12.22 2.65
N LEU A 118 15.18 -11.24 2.04
CA LEU A 118 14.75 -10.01 2.69
C LEU A 118 13.88 -10.27 3.92
N LEU A 119 12.86 -11.12 3.77
CA LEU A 119 11.93 -11.48 4.83
C LEU A 119 12.44 -12.60 5.76
N LYS A 120 13.65 -13.10 5.53
CA LYS A 120 14.27 -14.21 6.29
C LYS A 120 13.37 -15.46 6.40
N ILE A 121 12.62 -15.77 5.34
CA ILE A 121 11.70 -16.90 5.32
C ILE A 121 12.48 -18.21 5.07
N PRO A 122 12.35 -19.24 5.92
CA PRO A 122 12.94 -20.56 5.67
C PRO A 122 12.47 -21.16 4.35
N ARG A 123 13.34 -21.91 3.65
CA ARG A 123 13.05 -22.46 2.31
C ARG A 123 11.75 -23.28 2.25
N VAL A 124 11.49 -24.10 3.27
CA VAL A 124 10.27 -24.92 3.36
C VAL A 124 9.02 -24.04 3.44
N LEU A 125 9.06 -23.01 4.30
CA LEU A 125 7.94 -22.08 4.43
C LEU A 125 7.76 -21.24 3.16
N TRP A 126 8.85 -20.85 2.49
CA TRP A 126 8.79 -20.14 1.22
C TRP A 126 8.07 -20.96 0.14
N TRP A 127 8.34 -22.27 0.06
CA TRP A 127 7.61 -23.15 -0.85
C TRP A 127 6.10 -23.17 -0.56
N VAL A 128 5.71 -23.20 0.72
CA VAL A 128 4.30 -23.10 1.14
C VAL A 128 3.68 -21.75 0.75
N VAL A 129 4.41 -20.65 0.96
CA VAL A 129 4.00 -19.30 0.54
C VAL A 129 3.78 -19.23 -0.97
N LYS A 130 4.74 -19.70 -1.78
CA LYS A 130 4.59 -19.74 -3.25
C LYS A 130 3.38 -20.54 -3.69
N ARG A 131 3.14 -21.71 -3.07
CA ARG A 131 1.96 -22.54 -3.36
C ARG A 131 0.66 -21.81 -3.01
N SER A 132 0.61 -21.14 -1.87
CA SER A 132 -0.55 -20.35 -1.43
C SER A 132 -0.82 -19.18 -2.36
N VAL A 133 0.21 -18.39 -2.68
CA VAL A 133 0.11 -17.24 -3.60
C VAL A 133 -0.34 -17.71 -4.99
N ARG A 134 0.22 -18.80 -5.51
CA ARG A 134 -0.20 -19.35 -6.81
C ARG A 134 -1.69 -19.71 -6.82
N LYS A 135 -2.16 -20.41 -5.78
CA LYS A 135 -3.59 -20.79 -5.65
C LYS A 135 -4.48 -19.55 -5.56
N ALA A 136 -4.11 -18.58 -4.73
CA ALA A 136 -4.89 -17.36 -4.51
C ALA A 136 -4.93 -16.48 -5.78
N SER A 137 -3.79 -16.31 -6.46
CA SER A 137 -3.69 -15.56 -7.70
C SER A 137 -4.47 -16.22 -8.84
N TRP A 138 -4.47 -17.56 -8.92
CA TRP A 138 -5.31 -18.28 -9.89
C TRP A 138 -6.82 -18.12 -9.61
N ALA A 139 -7.21 -18.16 -8.33
CA ALA A 139 -8.59 -17.95 -7.91
C ALA A 139 -9.06 -16.51 -8.18
N HIS A 140 -8.16 -15.53 -8.02
CA HIS A 140 -8.41 -14.12 -8.39
C HIS A 140 -8.57 -13.92 -9.90
N GLY A 141 -7.81 -14.68 -10.69
CA GLY A 141 -7.79 -14.59 -12.16
C GLY A 141 -6.45 -14.07 -12.68
N MET A 142 -5.76 -13.20 -11.93
CA MET A 142 -4.44 -12.66 -12.32
C MET A 142 -3.42 -13.76 -12.64
N GLY A 143 -3.44 -14.85 -11.88
CA GLY A 143 -2.51 -15.97 -12.04
C GLY A 143 -2.74 -16.83 -13.28
N ARG A 144 -3.77 -16.52 -14.09
CA ARG A 144 -4.06 -17.19 -15.37
C ARG A 144 -3.31 -16.56 -16.54
N HIS A 145 -2.78 -15.36 -16.35
CA HIS A 145 -2.03 -14.63 -17.35
C HIS A 145 -0.54 -15.00 -17.32
N SER A 146 0.12 -14.85 -18.46
CA SER A 146 1.56 -14.94 -18.59
C SER A 146 2.26 -13.75 -17.91
N PRO A 147 3.56 -13.85 -17.58
CA PRO A 147 4.32 -12.74 -16.99
C PRO A 147 4.25 -11.45 -17.82
N ASP A 148 4.29 -11.55 -19.16
CA ASP A 148 4.24 -10.40 -20.06
C ASP A 148 2.85 -9.74 -20.08
N GLU A 149 1.78 -10.54 -20.09
CA GLU A 149 0.42 -10.02 -19.94
C GLU A 149 0.20 -9.32 -18.60
N ILE A 150 0.73 -9.88 -17.50
CA ILE A 150 0.67 -9.26 -16.17
C ILE A 150 1.41 -7.93 -16.15
N ALA A 151 2.59 -7.86 -16.79
CA ALA A 151 3.34 -6.62 -16.90
C ALA A 151 2.58 -5.56 -17.73
N GLU A 152 1.93 -5.97 -18.82
CA GLU A 152 1.12 -5.06 -19.64
C GLU A 152 -0.14 -4.56 -18.91
N ILE A 153 -0.81 -5.43 -18.12
CA ILE A 153 -1.92 -5.01 -17.24
C ILE A 153 -1.42 -3.97 -16.22
N ALA A 154 -0.26 -4.21 -15.60
CA ALA A 154 0.33 -3.28 -14.66
C ALA A 154 0.64 -1.92 -15.32
N ARG A 155 1.23 -1.94 -16.52
CA ARG A 155 1.55 -0.73 -17.29
C ARG A 155 0.30 0.07 -17.63
N LYS A 156 -0.78 -0.58 -18.10
CA LYS A 156 -2.07 0.06 -18.39
C LYS A 156 -2.73 0.66 -17.14
N ASN A 157 -2.66 -0.04 -16.01
CA ASN A 157 -3.15 0.49 -14.73
C ASN A 157 -2.38 1.75 -14.33
N MET A 158 -1.04 1.72 -14.41
CA MET A 158 -0.18 2.85 -14.07
C MET A 158 -0.38 4.03 -15.04
N ASP A 159 -0.60 3.77 -16.33
CA ASP A 159 -0.95 4.78 -17.32
C ASP A 159 -2.29 5.47 -16.97
N ALA A 160 -3.32 4.71 -16.62
CA ALA A 160 -4.59 5.29 -16.19
C ALA A 160 -4.44 6.17 -14.93
N ILE A 161 -3.64 5.74 -13.95
CA ILE A 161 -3.37 6.53 -12.74
C ILE A 161 -2.55 7.78 -13.06
N SER A 162 -1.57 7.65 -13.95
CA SER A 162 -0.77 8.78 -14.46
C SER A 162 -1.65 9.81 -15.14
N ASN A 163 -2.60 9.37 -15.98
CA ASN A 163 -3.56 10.26 -16.65
C ASN A 163 -4.54 10.90 -15.66
N LEU A 164 -5.02 10.15 -14.65
CA LEU A 164 -5.84 10.74 -13.58
C LEU A 164 -5.07 11.84 -12.84
N LEU A 165 -3.81 11.61 -12.48
CA LEU A 165 -2.97 12.62 -11.84
C LEU A 165 -2.71 13.81 -12.79
N GLY A 166 -2.30 13.54 -14.02
CA GLY A 166 -1.88 14.56 -14.98
C GLY A 166 -0.78 15.43 -14.40
N SER A 167 -1.00 16.75 -14.41
CA SER A 167 -0.12 17.76 -13.79
C SER A 167 -0.58 18.24 -12.40
N LYS A 168 -1.60 17.59 -11.81
CA LYS A 168 -2.18 18.01 -10.52
C LYS A 168 -1.24 17.68 -9.36
N LYS A 169 -1.40 18.42 -8.25
CA LYS A 169 -0.62 18.18 -7.02
C LYS A 169 -1.02 16.87 -6.34
N TYR A 170 -2.31 16.55 -6.32
CA TYR A 170 -2.91 15.32 -5.81
C TYR A 170 -3.96 14.82 -6.82
N MET A 171 -4.49 13.62 -6.64
CA MET A 171 -5.34 12.95 -7.63
C MET A 171 -6.55 13.80 -8.09
N PHE A 172 -7.09 14.64 -7.21
CA PHE A 172 -8.26 15.48 -7.51
C PHE A 172 -8.00 16.99 -7.45
N GLY A 173 -6.74 17.43 -7.42
CA GLY A 173 -6.39 18.86 -7.45
C GLY A 173 -5.30 19.23 -6.45
N ASP A 174 -5.53 20.27 -5.66
CA ASP A 174 -4.55 20.84 -4.72
C ASP A 174 -4.66 20.31 -3.29
N GLU A 175 -5.78 19.67 -2.96
CA GLU A 175 -6.04 19.03 -1.68
C GLU A 175 -5.86 17.52 -1.76
N VAL A 176 -5.35 16.94 -0.68
CA VAL A 176 -5.12 15.50 -0.56
C VAL A 176 -6.44 14.79 -0.26
N SER A 177 -6.70 13.69 -0.95
CA SER A 177 -7.88 12.84 -0.75
C SER A 177 -7.51 11.48 -0.14
N GLU A 178 -8.51 10.66 0.19
CA GLU A 178 -8.26 9.28 0.59
C GLU A 178 -7.59 8.46 -0.53
N LEU A 179 -7.90 8.77 -1.80
CA LEU A 179 -7.30 8.10 -2.95
C LEU A 179 -5.80 8.31 -3.00
N ASP A 180 -5.31 9.47 -2.59
CA ASP A 180 -3.88 9.76 -2.54
C ASP A 180 -3.15 8.86 -1.53
N CYS A 181 -3.78 8.60 -0.37
CA CYS A 181 -3.26 7.65 0.62
C CYS A 181 -3.19 6.22 0.07
N ILE A 182 -4.21 5.80 -0.68
CA ILE A 182 -4.25 4.49 -1.35
C ILE A 182 -3.17 4.41 -2.43
N ALA A 183 -3.11 5.41 -3.31
CA ALA A 183 -2.16 5.48 -4.40
C ALA A 183 -0.72 5.48 -3.88
N PHE A 184 -0.43 6.26 -2.83
CA PHE A 184 0.87 6.26 -2.17
C PHE A 184 1.23 4.88 -1.59
N GLY A 185 0.27 4.25 -0.91
CA GLY A 185 0.44 2.90 -0.34
C GLY A 185 0.82 1.86 -1.39
N VAL A 186 0.17 1.87 -2.56
CA VAL A 186 0.36 0.89 -3.64
C VAL A 186 1.54 1.26 -4.55
N LEU A 187 1.54 2.46 -5.16
CA LEU A 187 2.58 2.86 -6.11
C LEU A 187 3.95 3.03 -5.42
N GLY A 188 3.98 3.35 -4.13
CA GLY A 188 5.22 3.37 -3.35
C GLY A 188 5.92 2.01 -3.33
N GLN A 189 5.18 0.90 -3.38
CA GLN A 189 5.78 -0.43 -3.50
C GLN A 189 6.51 -0.57 -4.84
N ALA A 190 5.91 -0.11 -5.94
CA ALA A 190 6.55 -0.16 -7.26
C ALA A 190 7.86 0.65 -7.27
N LEU A 191 7.85 1.86 -6.71
CA LEU A 191 8.98 2.78 -6.76
C LEU A 191 10.14 2.36 -5.84
N TRP A 192 9.86 2.02 -4.57
CA TRP A 192 10.92 1.84 -3.56
C TRP A 192 11.21 0.38 -3.21
N GLN A 193 10.29 -0.54 -3.48
CA GLN A 193 10.39 -1.93 -3.04
C GLN A 193 10.69 -2.90 -4.18
N MET A 194 10.21 -2.62 -5.39
CA MET A 194 10.21 -3.57 -6.50
C MET A 194 11.39 -3.39 -7.45
N GLN A 195 12.60 -3.19 -6.90
CA GLN A 195 13.82 -3.03 -7.69
C GLN A 195 14.01 -4.16 -8.71
N GLY A 196 14.35 -3.81 -9.95
CA GLY A 196 14.52 -4.74 -11.07
C GLY A 196 13.23 -5.31 -11.66
N CYS A 197 12.05 -5.01 -11.08
CA CYS A 197 10.77 -5.46 -11.63
C CYS A 197 10.29 -4.52 -12.76
N PRO A 198 9.42 -5.01 -13.68
CA PRO A 198 8.78 -4.15 -14.67
C PRO A 198 8.09 -2.92 -14.06
N HIS A 199 7.41 -3.07 -12.92
CA HIS A 199 6.70 -1.99 -12.22
C HIS A 199 7.60 -0.80 -11.84
N GLU A 200 8.81 -1.06 -11.36
CA GLU A 200 9.78 0.00 -11.04
C GLU A 200 10.22 0.72 -12.32
N ARG A 201 10.50 -0.03 -13.38
CA ARG A 201 10.90 0.55 -14.68
C ARG A 201 9.80 1.45 -15.23
N PHE A 202 8.55 1.00 -15.21
CA PHE A 202 7.42 1.80 -15.69
C PHE A 202 7.29 3.12 -14.92
N ILE A 203 7.33 3.09 -13.58
CA ILE A 203 7.15 4.31 -12.78
C ILE A 203 8.34 5.28 -12.90
N THR A 204 9.56 4.76 -13.08
CA THR A 204 10.78 5.60 -13.16
C THR A 204 11.07 6.11 -14.57
N GLN A 205 10.73 5.34 -15.61
CA GLN A 205 11.06 5.67 -17.01
C GLN A 205 9.87 6.27 -17.76
N ASP A 206 8.68 5.69 -17.61
CA ASP A 206 7.50 6.03 -18.44
C ASP A 206 6.56 7.02 -17.74
N PHE A 207 6.43 6.94 -16.41
CA PHE A 207 5.44 7.71 -15.63
C PHE A 207 6.09 8.62 -14.58
N ARG A 208 6.96 9.52 -15.04
CA ARG A 208 7.74 10.43 -14.15
C ARG A 208 6.86 11.28 -13.22
N ASN A 209 5.68 11.72 -13.68
CA ASN A 209 4.72 12.45 -12.85
C ASN A 209 4.28 11.66 -11.61
N LEU A 210 4.15 10.33 -11.71
CA LEU A 210 3.86 9.47 -10.56
C LEU A 210 5.05 9.41 -9.60
N THR A 211 6.28 9.36 -10.11
CA THR A 211 7.49 9.42 -9.27
C THR A 211 7.56 10.73 -8.49
N ASP A 212 7.33 11.87 -9.16
CA ASP A 212 7.33 13.19 -8.54
C ASP A 212 6.20 13.32 -7.50
N TYR A 213 5.03 12.77 -7.81
CA TYR A 213 3.90 12.68 -6.88
C TYR A 213 4.21 11.86 -5.63
N LEU A 214 4.81 10.68 -5.79
CA LEU A 214 5.21 9.84 -4.66
C LEU A 214 6.25 10.53 -3.79
N ASN A 215 7.26 11.17 -4.38
CA ASN A 215 8.26 11.93 -3.64
C ASN A 215 7.63 13.08 -2.85
N ARG A 216 6.67 13.81 -3.46
CA ARG A 216 5.92 14.86 -2.75
C ARG A 216 5.11 14.33 -1.58
N MET A 217 4.39 13.22 -1.75
CA MET A 217 3.66 12.57 -0.65
C MET A 217 4.60 12.16 0.49
N LYS A 218 5.76 11.56 0.14
CA LYS A 218 6.81 11.20 1.10
C LYS A 218 7.32 12.43 1.85
N THR A 219 7.76 13.47 1.17
CA THR A 219 8.33 14.66 1.83
C THR A 219 7.32 15.43 2.67
N THR A 220 6.04 15.41 2.27
CA THR A 220 4.98 16.17 2.95
C THR A 220 4.46 15.48 4.20
N TYR A 221 4.24 14.16 4.16
CA TYR A 221 3.56 13.43 5.25
C TYR A 221 4.46 12.45 6.01
N TRP A 222 5.69 12.25 5.54
CA TRP A 222 6.68 11.36 6.14
C TRP A 222 8.01 12.08 6.33
N GLY A 223 8.00 13.19 7.07
CA GLY A 223 9.23 13.93 7.42
C GLY A 223 10.25 13.09 8.21
N ASP A 224 9.79 12.03 8.86
CA ASP A 224 10.53 10.99 9.58
C ASP A 224 10.72 9.71 8.75
N TRP A 225 10.69 9.79 7.40
CA TRP A 225 10.76 8.61 6.52
C TRP A 225 11.92 7.69 6.86
N ASP A 226 13.13 8.24 7.01
CA ASP A 226 14.35 7.46 7.24
C ASP A 226 14.36 6.82 8.64
N ASP A 227 13.70 7.43 9.63
CA ASP A 227 13.47 6.85 10.95
C ASP A 227 12.45 5.72 10.92
N CYS A 228 11.55 5.74 9.93
CA CYS A 228 10.57 4.68 9.67
C CYS A 228 11.11 3.54 8.81
N LEU A 229 12.40 3.50 8.48
CA LEU A 229 13.03 2.36 7.80
C LEU A 229 13.65 1.39 8.79
N HIS A 230 13.79 0.13 8.39
CA HIS A 230 14.46 -0.88 9.21
C HIS A 230 15.96 -0.53 9.31
N LYS A 231 16.38 -0.06 10.49
CA LYS A 231 17.77 0.27 10.81
C LYS A 231 18.58 -0.98 11.15
N GLY A 232 18.68 -1.96 10.24
CA GLY A 232 19.67 -3.04 10.24
C GLY A 232 19.85 -3.95 11.48
N ASP A 233 19.18 -3.71 12.61
CA ASP A 233 19.47 -4.39 13.87
C ASP A 233 18.63 -5.64 14.09
N LYS A 234 19.38 -6.74 14.16
CA LYS A 234 19.22 -8.16 14.57
C LYS A 234 17.89 -8.75 15.08
N HIS A 235 16.77 -8.05 15.24
CA HIS A 235 15.49 -8.66 15.64
C HIS A 235 14.51 -8.64 14.47
N SER A 236 14.78 -9.62 13.61
CA SER A 236 13.89 -10.41 12.75
C SER A 236 12.48 -9.90 12.39
N PHE A 237 12.15 -10.08 11.11
CA PHE A 237 10.79 -10.15 10.56
C PHE A 237 9.97 -11.36 11.10
N THR A 238 10.31 -11.89 12.28
CA THR A 238 9.64 -13.03 12.93
C THR A 238 8.77 -12.55 14.08
#